data_AF-A0A8J8Y8E8-F1
#
_entry.id   AF-A0A8J8Y8E8-F1
#
_cell.length_a   1.000
_cell.length_b   1.000
_cell.length_c   1.000
_cell.angle_alpha   90.00
_cell.angle_beta   90.00
_cell.angle_gamma   90.00
#
_symmetry.space_group_name_H-M   'P 1'
#
loop_
_entity.id
_entity.type
_entity.pdbx_description
1 polymer ?
#
loop_
_entity_poly.entity_id
_entity_poly.type
_entity_poly.pdbx_seq_one_letter_code
_entity_poly.pdbx_strand_id
1 'polypeptide(L)'
;MKQQTVCILLALVLVSAAYTDALVFVYAKTCSSCKAYGARYCGYGSLNSKGYVSCDGATSIRSCSDCQKRFGRCREGAITECYIG
;
A
#
# COMPACT_ATOMS: atom_id res chain seq x y z
N MET A 1 -12.16 31.64 22.90
CA MET A 1 -13.06 30.84 22.02
C MET A 1 -12.44 30.42 20.69
N LYS A 2 -11.60 31.24 20.02
CA LYS A 2 -11.00 30.88 18.70
C LYS A 2 -9.98 29.74 18.70
N GLN A 3 -9.19 29.60 19.77
CA GLN A 3 -8.06 28.65 19.80
C GLN A 3 -8.50 27.19 19.96
N GLN A 4 -9.56 26.93 20.73
CA GLN A 4 -10.09 25.58 20.94
C GLN A 4 -10.65 24.98 19.63
N THR A 5 -11.36 25.77 18.82
CA THR A 5 -11.92 25.33 17.54
C THR A 5 -10.83 24.92 16.54
N VAL A 6 -9.71 25.65 16.50
CA VAL A 6 -8.57 25.33 15.63
C VAL A 6 -7.91 24.02 16.04
N CYS A 7 -7.71 23.80 17.35
CA CYS A 7 -7.14 22.55 17.85
C CYS A 7 -8.03 21.33 17.54
N ILE A 8 -9.35 21.48 17.64
CA ILE A 8 -10.31 20.40 17.34
C ILE A 8 -10.30 20.07 15.84
N LEU A 9 -10.28 21.08 14.97
CA LEU A 9 -10.18 20.88 13.52
C LEU A 9 -8.86 20.19 13.13
N LEU A 10 -7.74 20.61 13.73
CA LEU A 10 -6.44 20.00 13.47
C LEU A 10 -6.40 18.53 13.93
N ALA A 11 -6.98 18.23 15.10
CA ALA A 11 -7.09 16.86 15.60
C ALA A 11 -7.96 15.99 14.70
N LEU A 12 -9.09 16.50 14.20
CA LEU A 12 -9.96 15.80 13.24
C LEU A 12 -9.24 15.51 11.92
N VAL A 13 -8.43 16.44 11.40
CA VAL A 13 -7.64 16.23 10.18
C VAL A 13 -6.56 15.15 10.39
N LEU A 14 -5.86 15.19 11.53
CA LEU A 14 -4.82 14.20 11.87
C LEU A 14 -5.40 12.80 12.08
N VAL A 15 -6.56 12.70 12.73
CA VAL A 15 -7.28 11.43 12.92
C VAL A 15 -7.75 10.87 11.58
N SER A 16 -8.31 11.69 10.69
CA SER A 16 -8.74 11.24 9.35
C SER A 16 -7.61 10.62 8.51
N ALA A 17 -6.37 11.09 8.68
CA ALA A 17 -5.21 10.57 7.95
C ALA A 17 -4.67 9.24 8.51
N ALA A 18 -5.06 8.85 9.73
CA ALA A 18 -4.51 7.68 10.43
C ALA A 18 -5.34 6.39 10.26
N TYR A 19 -6.62 6.48 9.83
CA TYR A 19 -7.56 5.36 9.87
C TYR A 19 -7.86 4.67 8.53
N THR A 20 -7.02 4.87 7.52
CA THR A 20 -7.09 4.07 6.29
C THR A 20 -5.79 3.30 6.09
N ASP A 21 -5.55 2.32 6.97
CA ASP A 21 -4.77 1.13 6.62
C ASP A 21 -5.53 0.36 5.53
N ALA A 22 -5.58 0.93 4.32
CA ALA A 22 -6.09 0.23 3.16
C ALA A 22 -5.26 -1.04 3.01
N LEU A 23 -5.92 -2.21 2.93
CA LEU A 23 -5.25 -3.45 2.57
C LEU A 23 -4.62 -3.25 1.19
N VAL A 24 -3.30 -3.02 1.16
CA VAL A 24 -2.55 -2.83 -0.09
C VAL A 24 -2.10 -4.20 -0.59
N PHE A 25 -2.64 -4.60 -1.74
CA PHE A 25 -2.19 -5.78 -2.44
C PHE A 25 -0.96 -5.42 -3.26
N VAL A 26 0.17 -6.02 -2.91
CA VAL A 26 1.46 -5.73 -3.52
C VAL A 26 1.78 -6.79 -4.56
N TYR A 27 2.24 -6.36 -5.72
CA TYR A 27 2.62 -7.20 -6.84
C TYR A 27 4.01 -6.81 -7.33
N ALA A 28 4.88 -7.80 -7.58
CA ALA A 28 6.23 -7.55 -8.08
C ALA A 28 6.59 -8.48 -9.25
N LYS A 29 7.64 -8.15 -10.02
CA LYS A 29 8.09 -8.98 -11.16
C LYS A 29 8.55 -10.39 -10.78
N THR A 30 9.13 -10.53 -9.59
CA THR A 30 9.69 -11.80 -9.11
C THR A 30 9.37 -12.02 -7.64
N CYS A 31 9.38 -13.27 -7.22
CA CYS A 31 9.22 -13.61 -5.80
C CYS A 31 10.39 -13.06 -4.96
N SER A 32 11.61 -12.99 -5.50
CA SER A 32 12.73 -12.36 -4.81
C SER A 32 12.45 -10.89 -4.47
N SER A 33 11.85 -10.13 -5.40
CA SER A 33 11.41 -8.76 -5.13
C SER A 33 10.32 -8.70 -4.06
N CYS A 34 9.33 -9.61 -4.11
CA CYS A 34 8.33 -9.70 -3.04
C CYS A 34 8.96 -9.97 -1.66
N LYS A 35 9.96 -10.85 -1.59
CA LYS A 35 10.70 -11.12 -0.34
C LYS A 35 11.45 -9.90 0.17
N ALA A 36 12.03 -9.09 -0.72
CA ALA A 36 12.65 -7.82 -0.35
C ALA A 36 11.62 -6.82 0.25
N TYR A 37 10.34 -6.93 -0.13
CA TYR A 37 9.24 -6.16 0.46
C TYR A 37 8.59 -6.83 1.70
N GLY A 38 9.18 -7.90 2.22
CA GLY A 38 8.71 -8.57 3.43
C GLY A 38 7.56 -9.56 3.22
N ALA A 39 7.30 -9.99 1.99
CA ALA A 39 6.25 -10.97 1.72
C ALA A 39 6.54 -12.33 2.37
N ARG A 40 5.51 -12.94 2.97
CA ARG A 40 5.61 -14.29 3.55
C ARG A 40 5.51 -15.36 2.47
N TYR A 41 4.70 -15.12 1.45
CA TYR A 41 4.49 -16.05 0.34
C TYR A 41 4.45 -15.29 -0.99
N CYS A 42 4.61 -16.03 -2.09
CA CYS A 42 4.53 -15.49 -3.44
C CYS A 42 3.46 -16.25 -4.22
N GLY A 43 2.42 -15.55 -4.67
CA GLY A 43 1.33 -16.11 -5.46
C GLY A 43 1.53 -15.92 -6.96
N TYR A 44 1.61 -17.00 -7.73
CA TYR A 44 1.84 -16.98 -9.19
C TYR A 44 0.54 -17.11 -10.00
N GLY A 45 -0.61 -16.71 -9.45
CA GLY A 45 -1.93 -16.88 -10.05
C GLY A 45 -2.14 -16.12 -11.38
N SER A 46 -3.34 -15.59 -11.60
CA SER A 46 -3.68 -14.86 -12.84
C SER A 46 -2.81 -13.63 -13.14
N LEU A 47 -2.00 -13.18 -12.18
CA LEU A 47 -1.06 -12.07 -12.32
C LEU A 47 0.21 -12.45 -13.09
N ASN A 48 0.57 -13.74 -13.13
CA ASN A 48 1.80 -14.18 -13.80
C ASN A 48 1.72 -13.98 -15.32
N SER A 49 0.53 -14.10 -15.91
CA SER A 49 0.30 -13.77 -17.33
C SER A 49 0.48 -12.27 -17.64
N LYS A 50 0.42 -11.41 -16.61
CA LYS A 50 0.73 -9.97 -16.70
C LYS A 50 2.18 -9.66 -16.32
N GLY A 51 2.99 -10.70 -16.05
CA GLY A 51 4.39 -10.58 -15.64
C GLY A 51 4.59 -10.09 -14.21
N TYR A 52 3.65 -10.36 -13.30
CA TYR A 52 3.76 -10.07 -11.88
C TYR A 52 3.41 -11.27 -11.02
N VAL A 53 3.87 -11.27 -9.78
CA VAL A 53 3.51 -12.22 -8.73
C VAL A 53 2.93 -11.46 -7.54
N SER A 54 1.99 -12.08 -6.83
CA SER A 54 1.42 -11.56 -5.59
C SER A 54 2.43 -11.66 -4.45
N CYS A 55 2.63 -10.57 -3.73
CA CYS A 55 3.51 -10.48 -2.57
C CYS A 55 2.68 -10.64 -1.29
N ASP A 56 2.17 -11.84 -1.05
CA ASP A 56 1.21 -12.10 0.03
C ASP A 56 1.84 -11.92 1.42
N GLY A 57 1.18 -11.10 2.24
CA GLY A 57 1.66 -10.73 3.57
C GLY A 57 2.84 -9.76 3.56
N ALA A 58 3.07 -9.01 2.47
CA ALA A 58 4.02 -7.91 2.45
C ALA A 58 3.59 -6.82 3.46
N THR A 59 4.52 -6.42 4.33
CA THR A 59 4.25 -5.46 5.41
C THR A 59 4.95 -4.12 5.23
N SER A 60 5.89 -4.04 4.27
CA SER A 60 6.72 -2.85 4.03
C SER A 60 6.03 -1.77 3.18
N ILE A 61 4.86 -2.09 2.59
CA ILE A 61 4.10 -1.20 1.72
C ILE A 61 2.67 -1.21 2.23
N ARG A 62 2.24 -0.09 2.82
CA ARG A 62 0.95 0.02 3.52
C ARG A 62 0.04 1.08 2.93
N SER A 63 0.52 1.81 1.93
CA SER A 63 -0.21 2.88 1.27
C SER A 63 0.23 3.05 -0.18
N CYS A 64 -0.58 3.78 -0.97
CA CYS A 64 -0.13 4.20 -2.30
C CYS A 64 1.09 5.11 -2.26
N SER A 65 1.24 5.94 -1.23
CA SER A 65 2.44 6.75 -1.05
C SER A 65 3.69 5.87 -0.91
N ASP A 66 3.61 4.79 -0.11
CA ASP A 66 4.72 3.84 0.03
C ASP A 66 5.05 3.10 -1.25
N CYS A 67 4.01 2.78 -2.04
CA CYS A 67 4.16 2.17 -3.35
C CYS A 67 4.92 3.10 -4.31
N GLN A 68 4.50 4.37 -4.39
CA GLN A 68 5.09 5.38 -5.25
C GLN A 68 6.53 5.72 -4.85
N LYS A 69 6.85 5.76 -3.55
CA LYS A 69 8.23 5.93 -3.04
C LYS A 69 9.17 4.81 -3.50
N ARG A 70 8.63 3.64 -3.85
CA ARG A 70 9.37 2.49 -4.39
C ARG A 70 9.29 2.40 -5.91
N PHE A 71 8.93 3.52 -6.57
CA PHE A 71 8.74 3.62 -8.02
C PHE A 71 7.67 2.66 -8.57
N GLY A 72 6.75 2.21 -7.71
CA GLY A 72 5.61 1.38 -8.09
C GLY A 72 4.45 2.21 -8.63
N ARG A 73 3.58 1.56 -9.41
CA ARG A 73 2.31 2.12 -9.86
C ARG A 73 1.22 1.71 -8.89
N CYS A 74 0.58 2.69 -8.28
CA CYS A 74 -0.56 2.45 -7.40
C CYS A 74 -1.89 2.65 -8.13
N ARG A 75 -2.88 1.83 -7.79
CA ARG A 75 -4.26 1.96 -8.23
C ARG A 75 -5.16 1.90 -7.02
N GLU A 76 -5.76 3.04 -6.69
CA GLU A 76 -6.77 3.13 -5.64
C GLU A 76 -8.13 2.73 -6.20
N GLY A 77 -8.90 1.98 -5.41
CA GLY A 77 -10.23 1.48 -5.76
C GLY A 77 -10.90 0.89 -4.53
N ALA A 78 -11.83 -0.06 -4.71
CA ALA A 78 -12.37 -0.83 -3.59
C ALA A 78 -11.29 -1.62 -2.83
N ILE A 79 -10.19 -1.94 -3.52
CA ILE A 79 -8.97 -2.51 -2.98
C ILE A 79 -7.81 -1.68 -3.54
N THR A 80 -6.85 -1.33 -2.69
CA THR A 80 -5.64 -0.63 -3.13
C THR A 80 -4.64 -1.64 -3.69
N GLU A 81 -4.20 -1.43 -4.91
CA GLU A 81 -3.25 -2.30 -5.61
C GLU A 81 -1.93 -1.55 -5.85
N CYS A 82 -0.80 -2.20 -5.59
CA CYS A 82 0.53 -1.66 -5.82
C CYS A 82 1.34 -2.60 -6.72
N TYR A 83 1.76 -2.12 -7.90
CA TYR A 83 2.54 -2.88 -8.87
C TYR A 83 3.97 -2.33 -8.95
N ILE A 84 4.96 -3.16 -8.63
CA ILE A 84 6.38 -2.75 -8.52
C ILE A 84 7.26 -3.53 -9.49
N GLY A 85 8.05 -2.78 -10.26
CA GLY A 85 9.02 -3.29 -11.24
C GLY A 85 8.53 -3.30 -12.68
#